data_AF-A0A0F9KM22-F1
#
_entry.id   AF-A0A0F9KM22-F1
#
_cell.length_a   1.000
_cell.length_b   1.000
_cell.length_c   1.000
_cell.angle_alpha   90.00
_cell.angle_beta   90.00
_cell.angle_gamma   90.00
#
_symmetry.space_group_name_H-M   'P 1'
#
loop_
_entity.id
_entity.type
_entity.pdbx_description
1 polymer ?
#
loop_
_entity_poly.entity_id
_entity_poly.type
_entity_poly.pdbx_seq_one_letter_code
_entity_poly.pdbx_strand_id
1 'polypeptide(L)'
;MLVTERFFLDKNLIQSIIDSNEISFGFNGLGDYVFHRSYSRQGESWSETVERVVNGILSIRKNHYIRNGLEWDSLPWHQLGARLFYNI
;
A
#
# COMPACT_ATOMS: atom_id res chain seq x y z
N MET A 1 -6.24 -19.43 -0.66
CA MET A 1 -7.08 -18.70 -1.64
C MET A 1 -6.14 -18.01 -2.62
N LEU A 2 -6.25 -18.29 -3.92
CA LEU A 2 -5.47 -17.59 -4.94
C LEU A 2 -6.16 -16.26 -5.30
N VAL A 3 -5.37 -15.18 -5.39
CA VAL A 3 -5.82 -13.84 -5.81
C VAL A 3 -5.42 -13.67 -7.27
N THR A 4 -6.40 -13.71 -8.17
CA THR A 4 -6.19 -13.55 -9.62
C THR A 4 -6.40 -12.11 -10.06
N GLU A 5 -7.38 -11.42 -9.47
CA GLU A 5 -7.67 -10.03 -9.76
C GLU A 5 -6.86 -9.10 -8.87
N ARG A 6 -5.96 -8.32 -9.48
CA ARG A 6 -5.05 -7.43 -8.77
C ARG A 6 -5.49 -5.97 -8.84
N PHE A 7 -5.28 -5.27 -7.74
CA PHE A 7 -5.38 -3.83 -7.62
C PHE A 7 -3.98 -3.24 -7.57
N PHE A 8 -3.80 -2.14 -8.29
CA PHE A 8 -2.59 -1.33 -8.26
C PHE A 8 -3.02 0.11 -8.04
N LEU A 9 -2.53 0.72 -6.98
CA LEU A 9 -2.73 2.13 -6.71
C LEU A 9 -2.02 2.96 -7.78
N ASP A 10 -2.65 4.08 -8.17
CA ASP A 10 -2.09 4.99 -9.15
C ASP A 10 -0.71 5.51 -8.71
N LYS A 11 0.28 5.38 -9.60
CA LYS A 11 1.67 5.76 -9.29
C LYS A 11 1.87 7.25 -9.11
N ASN A 12 1.14 8.08 -9.85
CA ASN A 12 1.24 9.54 -9.71
C ASN A 12 0.67 9.97 -8.35
N LEU A 13 -0.38 9.29 -7.88
CA LEU A 13 -0.94 9.51 -6.56
C LEU A 13 0.01 9.05 -5.44
N ILE A 14 0.70 7.93 -5.61
CA ILE A 14 1.75 7.50 -4.67
C ILE A 14 2.85 8.56 -4.60
N GLN A 15 3.35 9.00 -5.77
CA GLN A 15 4.42 9.99 -5.82
C GLN A 15 4.02 11.30 -5.16
N SER A 16 2.80 11.81 -5.40
CA SER A 16 2.34 13.05 -4.78
C SER A 16 2.20 12.94 -3.25
N ILE A 17 1.88 11.75 -2.73
CA ILE A 17 1.87 11.49 -1.27
C ILE A 17 3.29 11.48 -0.72
N ILE A 18 4.23 10.79 -1.39
CA ILE A 18 5.63 10.75 -0.97
C ILE A 18 6.23 12.16 -0.96
N ASP A 19 5.96 12.96 -1.99
CA ASP A 19 6.48 14.33 -2.12
C ASP A 19 5.90 15.28 -1.06
N SER A 20 4.71 14.97 -0.53
CA SER A 20 4.01 15.81 0.46
C SER A 20 4.16 15.35 1.90
N ASN A 21 4.74 14.17 2.14
CA ASN A 21 4.85 13.59 3.47
C ASN A 21 6.29 13.19 3.79
N GLU A 22 6.87 13.80 4.82
CA GLU A 22 8.20 13.45 5.29
C GLU A 22 8.11 12.21 6.20
N ILE A 23 8.72 11.11 5.77
CA ILE A 23 8.75 9.87 6.56
C ILE A 23 9.73 10.06 7.71
N SER A 24 9.21 10.17 8.94
CA SER A 24 10.04 10.22 10.15
C SER A 24 9.85 8.95 10.97
N PHE A 25 10.92 8.18 11.11
CA PHE A 25 10.94 7.03 12.01
C PHE A 25 11.11 7.51 13.46
N GLY A 26 10.25 7.00 14.35
CA GLY A 26 10.36 7.26 15.78
C GLY A 26 11.58 6.57 16.43
N PHE A 27 11.76 6.82 17.73
CA PHE A 27 12.76 6.15 18.58
C PHE A 27 14.22 6.39 18.16
N ASN A 28 14.56 7.63 17.77
CA ASN A 28 15.93 8.05 17.43
C ASN A 28 16.63 7.11 16.41
N GLY A 29 15.91 6.69 15.36
CA GLY A 29 16.44 5.82 14.31
C GLY A 29 16.38 4.31 14.60
N LEU A 30 15.99 3.89 15.82
CA LEU A 30 15.74 2.47 16.08
C LEU A 30 14.59 1.93 15.23
N GLY A 31 13.55 2.75 14.99
CA GLY A 31 12.42 2.36 14.13
C GLY A 31 12.85 2.01 12.71
N ASP A 32 13.77 2.81 12.14
CA ASP A 32 14.32 2.58 10.81
C ASP A 32 15.15 1.29 10.73
N TYR A 33 16.01 1.05 11.73
CA TYR A 33 16.78 -0.19 11.82
C TYR A 33 15.88 -1.44 11.93
N VAL A 34 14.85 -1.37 12.79
CA VAL A 34 13.88 -2.47 12.93
C VAL A 34 13.11 -2.68 11.62
N PHE A 35 12.72 -1.59 10.94
CA PHE A 35 12.07 -1.66 9.64
C PHE A 35 12.90 -2.44 8.62
N HIS A 36 14.14 -2.01 8.40
CA HIS A 36 15.03 -2.62 7.43
C HIS A 36 15.35 -4.09 7.77
N ARG A 37 15.47 -4.41 9.06
CA ARG A 37 15.75 -5.77 9.53
C ARG A 37 14.55 -6.73 9.37
N SER A 38 13.33 -6.25 9.56
CA SER A 38 12.17 -7.14 9.77
C SER A 38 11.08 -7.06 8.70
N TYR A 39 10.89 -5.91 8.06
CA TYR A 39 9.73 -5.68 7.17
C TYR A 39 10.12 -5.44 5.71
N SER A 40 11.25 -4.76 5.48
CA SER A 40 11.82 -4.56 4.15
C SER A 40 12.17 -5.91 3.54
N ARG A 41 11.55 -6.23 2.40
CA ARG A 41 11.92 -7.42 1.62
C ARG A 41 12.93 -7.00 0.59
N GLN A 42 14.07 -7.69 0.51
CA GLN A 42 15.08 -7.44 -0.52
C GLN A 42 15.56 -5.97 -0.57
N GLY A 43 15.51 -5.24 0.55
CA GLY A 43 15.94 -3.83 0.62
C GLY A 43 14.90 -2.81 0.20
N GLU A 44 13.61 -3.17 0.12
CA GLU A 44 12.50 -2.23 -0.07
C GLU A 44 12.60 -1.02 0.88
N SER A 45 12.36 0.16 0.33
CA SER A 45 12.09 1.38 1.10
C SER A 45 10.75 1.28 1.86
N TRP A 46 10.54 2.22 2.78
CA TRP A 46 9.27 2.31 3.52
C TRP A 46 8.07 2.44 2.57
N SER A 47 8.12 3.40 1.65
CA SER A 47 7.04 3.67 0.70
C SER A 47 6.72 2.47 -0.20
N GLU A 48 7.73 1.74 -0.68
CA GLU A 48 7.54 0.50 -1.44
C GLU A 48 6.88 -0.60 -0.60
N THR A 49 7.27 -0.71 0.69
CA THR A 49 6.64 -1.65 1.61
C THR A 49 5.16 -1.31 1.84
N VAL A 50 4.85 -0.03 2.05
CA VAL A 50 3.48 0.45 2.23
C VAL A 50 2.66 0.24 0.95
N GLU A 51 3.20 0.56 -0.23
CA GLU A 51 2.56 0.30 -1.52
C GLU A 51 2.19 -1.18 -1.66
N ARG A 52 3.14 -2.09 -1.38
CA ARG A 52 2.93 -3.53 -1.44
C ARG A 52 1.82 -3.99 -0.48
N VAL A 53 1.78 -3.45 0.74
CA VAL A 53 0.75 -3.80 1.73
C VAL A 53 -0.62 -3.32 1.27
N VAL A 54 -0.75 -2.05 0.86
CA VAL A 54 -2.02 -1.46 0.40
C VAL A 54 -2.54 -2.20 -0.84
N ASN A 55 -1.69 -2.41 -1.84
CA ASN A 55 -2.05 -3.17 -3.05
C ASN A 55 -2.43 -4.61 -2.72
N GLY A 56 -1.76 -5.25 -1.75
CA GLY A 56 -2.08 -6.59 -1.27
C GLY A 56 -3.50 -6.70 -0.70
N ILE A 57 -3.86 -5.79 0.21
CA ILE A 57 -5.19 -5.76 0.85
C ILE A 57 -6.28 -5.46 -0.17
N LEU A 58 -6.08 -4.43 -1.01
CA LEU A 58 -7.07 -4.04 -2.02
C LEU A 58 -7.21 -5.08 -3.15
N SER A 59 -6.15 -5.82 -3.48
CA SER A 59 -6.24 -6.95 -4.40
C SER A 59 -7.12 -8.07 -3.85
N ILE A 60 -7.01 -8.40 -2.55
CA ILE A 60 -7.91 -9.38 -1.92
C ILE A 60 -9.36 -8.92 -2.03
N ARG A 61 -9.62 -7.62 -1.79
CA ARG A 61 -10.96 -7.03 -1.90
C ARG A 61 -11.50 -7.06 -3.33
N LYS A 62 -10.72 -6.63 -4.31
CA LYS A 62 -11.08 -6.66 -5.74
C LYS A 62 -11.40 -8.07 -6.20
N ASN A 63 -10.55 -9.02 -5.82
CA ASN A 63 -10.75 -10.43 -6.14
C ASN A 63 -12.01 -11.00 -5.49
N HIS A 64 -12.35 -10.60 -4.27
CA HIS A 64 -13.64 -10.96 -3.66
C HIS A 64 -14.82 -10.39 -4.46
N TYR A 65 -14.74 -9.13 -4.91
CA TYR A 65 -15.83 -8.50 -5.67
C TYR A 65 -16.11 -9.25 -6.96
N ILE A 66 -15.09 -9.38 -7.81
CA ILE A 66 -15.22 -9.97 -9.14
C ILE A 66 -15.67 -11.44 -9.04
N ARG A 67 -15.13 -12.21 -8.10
CA ARG A 67 -15.49 -13.62 -7.94
C ARG A 67 -16.92 -13.85 -7.47
N ASN A 68 -17.54 -12.84 -6.84
CA ASN A 68 -18.92 -12.93 -6.34
C ASN A 68 -19.90 -12.11 -7.20
N GLY A 69 -19.48 -11.69 -8.40
CA GLY A 69 -20.34 -10.91 -9.31
C GLY A 69 -20.70 -9.52 -8.79
N LEU A 70 -19.91 -8.97 -7.85
CA LEU A 70 -20.09 -7.61 -7.36
C LEU A 70 -19.37 -6.63 -8.28
N GLU A 71 -20.02 -5.50 -8.57
CA GLU A 71 -19.42 -4.44 -9.38
C GLU A 71 -18.23 -3.79 -8.69
N TRP A 72 -17.15 -3.58 -9.45
CA TRP A 72 -15.95 -2.91 -8.98
C TRP A 72 -15.86 -1.49 -9.54
N ASP A 73 -16.20 -0.49 -8.73
CA ASP A 73 -15.90 0.91 -8.99
C ASP A 73 -14.50 1.25 -8.49
N SER A 74 -13.58 1.63 -9.38
CA SER A 74 -12.16 1.83 -9.03
C SER A 74 -11.90 3.07 -8.19
N LEU A 75 -12.73 4.12 -8.30
CA LEU A 75 -12.43 5.43 -7.74
C LEU A 75 -12.45 5.44 -6.20
N PRO A 76 -13.49 4.93 -5.51
CA PRO A 76 -13.50 4.86 -4.05
C PRO A 76 -12.34 4.04 -3.49
N TRP A 77 -11.91 2.99 -4.20
CA TRP A 77 -10.78 2.15 -3.77
C TRP A 77 -9.43 2.83 -3.94
N HIS A 78 -9.26 3.68 -4.97
CA HIS A 78 -8.08 4.54 -5.07
C HIS A 78 -8.04 5.59 -3.96
N GLN A 79 -9.18 6.21 -3.63
CA GLN A 79 -9.27 7.16 -2.51
C GLN A 79 -9.02 6.48 -1.15
N LEU A 80 -9.49 5.24 -0.97
CA LEU A 80 -9.17 4.47 0.24
C LEU A 80 -7.68 4.09 0.26
N GLY A 81 -7.13 3.61 -0.85
CA GLY A 81 -5.72 3.25 -0.97
C GLY A 81 -4.79 4.42 -0.65
N ALA A 82 -5.09 5.61 -1.17
CA ALA A 82 -4.36 6.84 -0.87
C ALA A 82 -4.41 7.19 0.62
N ARG A 83 -5.60 7.10 1.25
CA ARG A 83 -5.74 7.33 2.69
C ARG A 83 -4.96 6.31 3.51
N LEU A 84 -4.99 5.04 3.14
CA LEU A 84 -4.20 4.01 3.83
C LEU A 84 -2.70 4.28 3.68
N PHE A 85 -2.24 4.61 2.47
CA PHE A 85 -0.84 4.90 2.20
C PHE A 85 -0.33 6.11 3.01
N TYR A 86 -1.14 7.18 3.10
CA TYR A 86 -0.79 8.38 3.84
C TYR A 86 -0.72 8.19 5.36
N ASN A 87 -1.53 7.30 5.92
CA ASN A 87 -1.68 7.14 7.38
C ASN A 87 -0.90 5.95 7.97
N ILE A 88 -0.12 5.24 7.17
CA ILE A 88 0.79 4.16 7.63
C ILE A 88 2.17 4.75 7.91
#